data_AF-A4UL75-F1
#
_entry.id   AF-A4UL75-F1
#
_cell.length_a   1.000
_cell.length_b   1.000
_cell.length_c   1.000
_cell.angle_alpha   90.00
_cell.angle_beta   90.00
_cell.angle_gamma   90.00
#
_symmetry.space_group_name_H-M   'P 1'
#
loop_
_entity.id
_entity.type
_entity.pdbx_description
1 polymer ?
#
loop_
_entity_poly.entity_id
_entity_poly.type
_entity_poly.pdbx_seq_one_letter_code
_entity_poly.pdbx_strand_id
1 'polypeptide(L)'
;LAQVRNAAMLPLHELRDNDGEVFDSVVFMNDILPCVDDLLELIWQSRRQNAGITCAADYMYHDDIGAPVFYDNWVARDINGTALENAPFEQMFHHTESNHR
;
A
#
# COMPACT_ATOMS: atom_id res chain seq x y z
N LEU A 1 17.58 -3.15 11.22
CA LEU A 1 16.33 -2.41 10.96
C LEU A 1 15.10 -3.07 11.59
N ALA A 2 14.89 -4.39 11.42
CA ALA A 2 13.73 -5.10 11.98
C ALA A 2 13.51 -4.89 13.49
N GLN A 3 14.58 -4.94 14.29
CA GLN A 3 14.50 -4.72 15.75
C GLN A 3 13.91 -3.36 16.14
N VAL A 4 14.27 -2.29 15.41
CA VAL A 4 13.76 -0.94 15.67
C VAL A 4 12.28 -0.83 15.30
N ARG A 5 11.85 -1.46 14.20
CA ARG A 5 10.44 -1.50 13.80
C ARG A 5 9.59 -2.27 14.81
N ASN A 6 10.11 -3.39 15.31
CA ASN A 6 9.42 -4.19 16.32
C ASN A 6 9.29 -3.45 17.66
N ALA A 7 10.20 -2.52 17.98
CA ALA A 7 10.10 -1.71 19.20
C ALA A 7 8.84 -0.82 19.20
N ALA A 8 8.36 -0.38 18.03
CA ALA A 8 7.12 0.40 17.93
C ALA A 8 5.86 -0.40 18.33
N MET A 9 5.95 -1.74 18.36
CA MET A 9 4.85 -2.62 18.76
C MET A 9 4.76 -2.81 20.28
N LEU A 10 5.79 -2.40 21.03
CA LEU A 10 5.85 -2.64 22.47
C LEU A 10 4.61 -2.11 23.23
N PRO A 11 4.12 -0.88 22.97
CA PRO A 11 2.91 -0.39 23.66
C PRO A 11 1.67 -1.25 23.40
N LEU A 12 1.54 -1.83 22.20
CA LEU A 12 0.44 -2.72 21.86
C LEU A 12 0.54 -4.07 22.61
N HIS A 13 1.75 -4.57 22.81
CA HIS A 13 1.99 -5.76 23.62
C HIS A 13 1.69 -5.52 25.10
N GLU A 14 2.08 -4.36 25.64
CA GLU A 14 1.79 -3.99 27.03
C GLU A 14 0.28 -3.88 27.30
N LEU A 15 -0.48 -3.24 26.40
CA LEU A 15 -1.95 -3.17 26.50
C LEU A 15 -2.60 -4.56 26.47
N ARG A 16 -2.12 -5.44 25.59
CA ARG A 16 -2.60 -6.82 25.53
C ARG A 16 -2.30 -7.58 26.82
N ASP A 17 -1.07 -7.49 27.32
CA ASP A 17 -0.59 -8.32 28.44
C ASP A 17 -1.10 -7.81 29.80
N ASN A 18 -1.27 -6.50 29.96
CA ASN A 18 -1.71 -5.90 31.22
C ASN A 18 -3.23 -5.74 31.30
N ASP A 19 -3.88 -5.34 30.21
CA ASP A 19 -5.29 -4.94 30.22
C ASP A 19 -6.20 -5.91 29.45
N GLY A 20 -5.61 -6.88 28.72
CA GLY A 20 -6.36 -7.85 27.92
C GLY A 20 -6.89 -7.30 26.61
N GLU A 21 -6.37 -6.14 26.15
CA GLU A 21 -6.78 -5.51 24.89
C GLU A 21 -6.39 -6.36 23.68
N VAL A 22 -7.31 -6.49 22.72
CA VAL A 22 -7.12 -7.28 21.50
C VAL A 22 -7.31 -6.40 20.27
N PHE A 23 -6.37 -6.50 19.32
CA PHE A 23 -6.38 -5.73 18.08
C PHE A 23 -6.60 -6.65 16.88
N ASP A 24 -7.64 -6.38 16.08
CA ASP A 24 -7.93 -7.15 14.87
C ASP A 24 -7.00 -6.80 13.69
N SER A 25 -6.47 -5.57 13.66
CA SER A 25 -5.64 -5.08 12.57
C SER A 25 -4.71 -3.98 13.07
N VAL A 26 -3.44 -4.04 12.65
CA VAL A 26 -2.43 -3.02 12.93
C VAL A 26 -2.02 -2.39 11.61
N VAL A 27 -2.21 -1.07 11.50
CA VAL A 27 -1.92 -0.31 10.27
C VAL A 27 -0.63 0.47 10.47
N PHE A 28 0.40 0.10 9.70
CA PHE A 28 1.64 0.87 9.61
C PHE A 28 1.52 1.85 8.45
N MET A 29 1.40 3.13 8.76
CA MET A 29 1.40 4.20 7.76
C MET A 29 2.84 4.66 7.49
N ASN A 30 3.12 4.98 6.23
CA ASN A 30 4.38 5.62 5.85
C ASN A 30 4.34 7.14 6.19
N ASP A 31 5.14 7.95 5.51
CA ASP A 31 5.19 9.42 5.60
C ASP A 31 4.04 10.14 4.86
N ILE A 32 3.00 9.39 4.48
CA ILE A 32 1.77 9.90 3.86
C ILE A 32 0.67 9.91 4.92
N LEU A 33 -0.13 10.98 4.94
CA LEU A 33 -1.25 11.16 5.86
C LEU A 33 -2.59 11.02 5.12
N PRO A 34 -3.11 9.79 4.92
CA PRO A 34 -4.42 9.57 4.32
C PRO A 34 -5.54 10.11 5.22
N CYS A 35 -6.68 10.47 4.62
CA CYS A 35 -7.87 10.77 5.41
C CYS A 35 -8.48 9.47 5.99
N VAL A 36 -9.50 9.61 6.85
CA VAL A 36 -10.16 8.44 7.47
C VAL A 36 -10.77 7.52 6.42
N ASP A 37 -11.40 8.10 5.38
CA ASP A 37 -12.04 7.32 4.32
C ASP A 37 -11.01 6.52 3.51
N ASP A 38 -9.86 7.13 3.19
CA ASP A 38 -8.76 6.45 2.51
C ASP A 38 -8.21 5.27 3.34
N LEU A 39 -8.07 5.44 4.66
CA LEU A 39 -7.62 4.36 5.55
C LEU A 39 -8.60 3.19 5.56
N LEU A 40 -9.90 3.47 5.62
CA LEU A 40 -10.93 2.43 5.60
C LEU A 40 -10.94 1.68 4.27
N GLU A 41 -10.78 2.40 3.15
CA GLU A 41 -10.67 1.80 1.81
C GLU A 41 -9.42 0.92 1.70
N LEU A 42 -8.25 1.38 2.14
CA LEU A 42 -7.01 0.61 2.11
C LEU A 42 -7.12 -0.68 2.95
N ILE A 43 -7.72 -0.60 4.14
CA ILE A 43 -7.98 -1.80 4.97
C ILE A 43 -8.95 -2.75 4.25
N TRP A 44 -9.99 -2.23 3.61
CA TRP A 44 -10.96 -3.03 2.87
C TRP A 44 -10.29 -3.75 1.69
N GLN A 45 -9.49 -3.05 0.89
CA GLN A 45 -8.74 -3.63 -0.22
C GLN A 45 -7.74 -4.68 0.24
N SER A 46 -7.01 -4.42 1.33
CA SER A 46 -6.08 -5.40 1.93
C SER A 46 -6.78 -6.72 2.24
N ARG A 47 -7.94 -6.66 2.89
CA ARG A 47 -8.74 -7.85 3.24
C ARG A 47 -9.34 -8.52 2.02
N ARG A 48 -9.90 -7.73 1.09
CA ARG A 48 -10.57 -8.25 -0.11
C ARG A 48 -9.61 -8.98 -1.04
N GLN A 49 -8.38 -8.49 -1.18
CA GLN A 49 -7.37 -9.08 -2.05
C GLN A 49 -6.41 -10.02 -1.31
N ASN A 50 -6.58 -10.22 0.01
CA ASN A 50 -5.67 -10.97 0.86
C ASN A 50 -4.20 -10.49 0.71
N ALA A 51 -4.01 -9.16 0.70
CA ALA A 51 -2.73 -8.53 0.41
C ALA A 51 -1.87 -8.38 1.67
N GLY A 52 -0.58 -8.72 1.57
CA GLY A 52 0.38 -8.54 2.67
C GLY A 52 0.81 -7.07 2.88
N ILE A 53 0.69 -6.23 1.85
CA ILE A 53 0.92 -4.79 1.86
C ILE A 53 -0.13 -4.15 0.97
N THR A 54 -0.65 -2.98 1.35
CA THR A 54 -1.58 -2.19 0.53
C THR A 54 -1.14 -0.73 0.58
N CYS A 55 -1.03 -0.12 -0.59
CA CYS A 55 -0.64 1.28 -0.76
C CYS A 55 -1.55 1.94 -1.79
N ALA A 56 -1.61 3.27 -1.77
CA ALA A 56 -2.14 4.01 -2.90
C ALA A 56 -1.18 3.89 -4.10
N ALA A 57 -1.69 4.15 -5.30
CA ALA A 57 -0.84 4.31 -6.47
C ALA A 57 -0.38 5.76 -6.54
N ASP A 58 0.94 5.97 -6.42
CA ASP A 58 1.54 7.30 -6.44
C ASP A 58 1.85 7.71 -7.88
N TYR A 59 1.40 8.91 -8.26
CA TYR A 59 1.61 9.48 -9.58
C TYR A 59 2.44 10.76 -9.51
N MET A 60 3.34 10.91 -10.47
CA MET A 60 4.04 12.17 -10.75
C MET A 60 3.69 12.65 -12.15
N TYR A 61 3.59 13.97 -12.35
CA TYR A 61 3.42 14.51 -13.69
C TYR A 61 4.74 14.39 -14.48
N HIS A 62 4.69 13.80 -15.67
CA HIS A 62 5.86 13.64 -16.53
C HIS A 62 5.74 14.57 -17.74
N ASP A 63 6.58 15.60 -17.78
CA ASP A 63 6.47 16.68 -18.77
C ASP A 63 6.56 16.19 -20.23
N ASP A 64 7.49 15.27 -20.53
CA ASP A 64 7.64 14.74 -21.90
C ASP A 64 6.45 13.89 -22.38
N ILE A 65 5.74 13.26 -21.45
CA ILE A 65 4.56 12.43 -21.73
C ILE A 65 3.30 13.31 -21.73
N GLY A 66 3.31 14.42 -21.00
CA GLY A 66 2.16 15.31 -20.84
C GLY A 66 1.03 14.71 -20.01
N ALA A 67 1.35 13.77 -19.12
CA ALA A 67 0.37 13.08 -18.27
C ALA A 67 0.97 12.65 -16.92
N PRO A 68 0.14 12.39 -15.89
CA PRO A 68 0.55 11.69 -14.69
C PRO A 68 0.98 10.25 -15.02
N VAL A 69 2.14 9.85 -14.49
CA VAL A 69 2.67 8.49 -14.61
C VAL A 69 2.98 7.93 -13.24
N PHE A 70 2.92 6.60 -13.14
CA PHE A 70 3.23 5.90 -11.90
C PHE A 70 4.69 6.12 -11.47
N TYR A 71 4.89 6.41 -10.19
CA TYR A 71 6.20 6.78 -9.64
C TYR A 71 7.07 5.57 -9.28
N ASP A 72 6.50 4.58 -8.60
CA ASP A 72 7.24 3.46 -7.96
C ASP A 72 7.52 2.28 -8.90
N ASN A 73 7.74 2.56 -10.19
CA ASN A 73 7.98 1.56 -11.24
C ASN A 73 9.18 0.63 -10.93
N TRP A 74 10.17 1.14 -10.20
CA TRP A 74 11.39 0.42 -9.87
C TRP A 74 11.12 -0.80 -8.98
N VAL A 75 10.15 -0.71 -8.06
CA VAL A 75 9.82 -1.76 -7.08
C VAL A 75 8.53 -2.50 -7.40
N ALA A 76 7.53 -1.85 -8.00
CA ALA A 76 6.21 -2.43 -8.16
C ALA A 76 6.13 -3.46 -9.29
N ARG A 77 5.42 -4.55 -9.05
CA ARG A 77 5.15 -5.62 -10.04
C ARG A 77 3.66 -5.95 -10.04
N ASP A 78 3.13 -6.33 -11.19
CA ASP A 78 1.78 -6.89 -11.29
C ASP A 78 1.73 -8.35 -10.75
N ILE A 79 0.54 -8.96 -10.75
CA ILE A 79 0.34 -10.32 -10.20
C ILE A 79 1.14 -11.40 -10.95
N ASN A 80 1.54 -11.14 -12.20
CA ASN A 80 2.40 -12.02 -12.99
C ASN A 80 3.89 -11.76 -12.76
N GLY A 81 4.23 -10.77 -11.92
CA GLY A 81 5.61 -10.37 -11.66
C GLY A 81 6.18 -9.41 -12.69
N THR A 82 5.37 -8.84 -13.59
CA THR A 82 5.80 -7.88 -14.61
C THR A 82 6.02 -6.52 -13.98
N ALA A 83 7.10 -5.82 -14.32
CA ALA A 83 7.32 -4.45 -13.88
C ALA A 83 6.19 -3.52 -14.30
N LEU A 84 5.69 -2.72 -13.35
CA LEU A 84 4.85 -1.57 -13.69
C LEU A 84 5.74 -0.52 -14.36
N GLU A 85 5.23 0.15 -15.37
CA GLU A 85 5.98 1.12 -16.16
C GLU A 85 5.64 2.56 -15.74
N ASN A 86 6.51 3.51 -16.10
CA ASN A 86 6.21 4.95 -16.00
C ASN A 86 5.23 5.34 -17.10
N ALA A 87 4.02 4.82 -17.00
CA ALA A 87 2.95 5.01 -17.96
C ALA A 87 1.71 5.59 -17.25
N PRO A 88 0.79 6.21 -18.01
CA PRO A 88 -0.55 6.52 -17.51
C PRO A 88 -1.26 5.27 -16.99
N PHE A 89 -2.23 5.44 -16.09
CA PHE A 89 -2.91 4.34 -15.40
C PHE A 89 -3.44 3.26 -16.35
N GLU A 90 -4.05 3.67 -17.48
CA GLU A 90 -4.64 2.79 -18.48
C GLU A 90 -3.62 1.86 -19.17
N GLN A 91 -2.34 2.15 -19.03
CA GLN A 91 -1.22 1.44 -19.68
C GLN A 91 -0.24 0.86 -18.66
N MET A 92 -0.51 0.99 -17.36
CA MET A 92 0.44 0.61 -16.32
C MET A 92 0.46 -0.90 -16.05
N PHE A 93 -0.69 -1.59 -16.09
CA PHE A 93 -0.74 -3.02 -15.81
C PHE A 93 -0.67 -3.85 -17.09
N HIS A 94 0.04 -4.98 -17.02
CA HIS A 94 0.07 -5.96 -18.10
C HIS A 94 -0.94 -7.09 -17.85
N HIS A 95 -1.22 -7.41 -16.58
CA HIS A 95 -2.27 -8.34 -16.21
C HIS A 95 -3.68 -7.81 -16.57
N THR A 96 -4.35 -8.50 -17.49
CA THR A 96 -5.65 -8.06 -18.06
C THR A 96 -6.72 -7.83 -17.00
N GLU A 97 -6.89 -8.74 -16.02
CA GLU A 97 -7.94 -8.53 -15.01
C GLU A 97 -7.63 -7.36 -14.08
N SER A 98 -6.36 -7.04 -13.85
CA SER A 98 -5.97 -5.89 -13.01
C SER A 98 -6.28 -4.56 -13.69
N ASN A 99 -6.19 -4.49 -15.03
CA ASN A 99 -6.59 -3.31 -15.81
C ASN A 99 -8.11 -3.02 -15.79
N HIS A 100 -8.93 -3.98 -15.35
CA HIS A 100 -10.38 -3.85 -15.33
C HIS A 100 -10.95 -3.58 -13.93
N ARG A 101 -10.08 -3.41 -12.92
CA ARG A 101 -10.46 -3.24 -11.52
C ARG A 101 -10.28 -1.82 -11.03
#